data_AF-A0A2X1LB02-F1
#
_entry.id   AF-A0A2X1LB02-F1
#
_cell.length_a   1.000
_cell.length_b   1.000
_cell.length_c   1.000
_cell.angle_alpha   90.00
_cell.angle_beta   90.00
_cell.angle_gamma   90.00
#
_symmetry.space_group_name_H-M   'P 1'
#
loop_
_entity.id
_entity.type
_entity.pdbx_description
1 polymer ?
#
loop_
_entity_poly.entity_id
_entity_poly.type
_entity_poly.pdbx_seq_one_letter_code
_entity_poly.pdbx_strand_id
1 'polypeptide(L)' 'MQPGETLLIIADDPATTRDIPGFCTFMEHELVAKETDGLPYRYLIRKGG' A
#
# COMPACT_ATOMS: atom_id res chain seq x y z
N MET A 1 13.73 7.39 -3.44
CA MET A 1 13.18 6.03 -3.52
C MET A 1 13.30 5.53 -4.93
N GLN A 2 13.95 4.38 -5.10
CA GLN A 2 14.23 3.75 -6.38
C GLN A 2 13.08 2.80 -6.78
N PRO A 3 12.79 2.64 -8.08
CA PRO A 3 11.90 1.57 -8.55
C PRO A 3 12.32 0.20 -7.98
N GLY A 4 11.34 -0.61 -7.59
CA GLY A 4 11.55 -1.92 -6.97
C GLY A 4 11.78 -1.88 -5.46
N GLU A 5 12.01 -0.71 -4.84
CA GLU A 5 12.03 -0.60 -3.38
C GLU A 5 10.67 -0.91 -2.79
N THR A 6 10.67 -1.59 -1.63
CA THR A 6 9.45 -1.95 -0.91
C THR A 6 9.27 -1.04 0.29
N LEU A 7 8.04 -0.56 0.49
CA LEU A 7 7.63 0.38 1.52
C LEU A 7 6.51 -0.23 2.34
N LEU A 8 6.59 -0.08 3.65
CA LEU A 8 5.51 -0.42 4.57
C LEU A 8 4.76 0.85 4.95
N ILE A 9 3.46 0.88 4.65
CA ILE A 9 2.53 1.90 5.12
C ILE A 9 1.75 1.33 6.31
N ILE A 10 1.69 2.11 7.38
CA ILE A 10 0.87 1.83 8.57
C ILE A 10 -0.17 2.93 8.65
N ALA A 11 -1.45 2.56 8.74
CA ALA A 11 -2.56 3.50 8.79
C ALA A 11 -3.66 3.02 9.75
N ASP A 12 -4.42 3.95 10.30
CA ASP A 12 -5.59 3.67 11.12
C ASP A 12 -6.92 4.15 10.52
N ASP A 13 -6.85 4.92 9.42
CA ASP A 13 -8.01 5.38 8.67
C ASP A 13 -8.62 4.26 7.79
N PRO A 14 -9.89 3.89 7.99
CA PRO A 14 -10.62 2.93 7.14
C PRO A 14 -10.63 3.26 5.65
N ALA A 15 -10.51 4.54 5.26
CA ALA A 15 -10.46 4.95 3.85
C ALA A 15 -9.29 4.30 3.10
N THR A 16 -8.17 4.07 3.78
CA THR A 16 -6.95 3.49 3.20
C THR A 16 -7.16 2.09 2.61
N THR A 17 -8.18 1.35 3.09
CA THR A 17 -8.51 0.01 2.56
C THR A 17 -8.95 0.03 1.09
N ARG A 18 -9.44 1.17 0.61
CA ARG A 18 -9.82 1.41 -0.79
C ARG A 18 -8.79 2.27 -1.52
N ASP A 19 -8.25 3.28 -0.84
CA ASP A 19 -7.39 4.28 -1.47
C ASP A 19 -6.01 3.72 -1.83
N ILE A 20 -5.43 2.86 -0.98
CA ILE A 20 -4.09 2.30 -1.25
C ILE A 20 -4.08 1.35 -2.46
N PRO A 21 -5.04 0.41 -2.62
CA PRO A 21 -5.15 -0.37 -3.86
C PRO A 21 -5.34 0.50 -5.11
N GLY A 22 -6.17 1.54 -5.02
CA GLY A 22 -6.39 2.49 -6.12
C GLY A 22 -5.13 3.28 -6.48
N PHE A 23 -4.43 3.78 -5.46
CA PHE A 23 -3.14 4.45 -5.60
C PHE A 23 -2.10 3.55 -6.27
N CYS A 24 -2.00 2.28 -5.83
CA CYS A 24 -1.05 1.33 -6.44
C CYS A 24 -1.36 1.13 -7.93
N THR A 25 -2.64 0.95 -8.27
CA THR A 25 -3.07 0.77 -9.67
C THR A 25 -2.77 2.01 -10.52
N PHE A 26 -3.07 3.20 -10.00
CA PHE A 26 -2.92 4.45 -10.75
C PHE A 26 -1.45 4.87 -10.93
N MET A 27 -0.62 4.64 -9.92
CA MET A 27 0.81 4.97 -9.93
C MET A 27 1.69 3.83 -10.45
N GLU A 28 1.08 2.76 -10.97
CA GLU A 28 1.76 1.56 -11.45
C GLU A 28 2.70 0.94 -10.40
N HIS A 29 2.34 1.08 -9.12
CA HIS A 29 2.99 0.39 -8.00
C HIS A 29 2.31 -0.94 -7.74
N GLU A 30 3.03 -1.84 -7.09
CA GLU A 30 2.50 -3.16 -6.76
C GLU A 30 2.15 -3.24 -5.28
N LEU A 31 0.91 -3.59 -4.98
CA LEU A 31 0.49 -3.92 -3.63
C LEU A 31 0.90 -5.38 -3.33
N VAL A 32 2.00 -5.56 -2.63
CA VAL A 32 2.59 -6.87 -2.31
C VAL A 32 1.80 -7.59 -1.22
N ALA A 33 1.39 -6.86 -0.19
CA ALA A 33 0.61 -7.41 0.91
C ALA A 33 -0.29 -6.35 1.55
N LYS A 34 -1.40 -6.78 2.14
CA LYS A 34 -2.26 -5.94 2.98
C LYS A 34 -2.77 -6.74 4.17
N GLU A 35 -2.81 -6.11 5.33
CA GLU A 35 -3.46 -6.60 6.53
C GLU A 35 -4.46 -5.54 6.98
N THR A 36 -5.75 -5.83 6.83
CA THR A 36 -6.85 -4.87 7.08
C THR A 36 -7.92 -5.39 8.03
N ASP A 37 -7.69 -6.55 8.66
CA ASP A 37 -8.66 -7.21 9.56
C ASP A 37 -8.70 -6.57 10.96
N GLY A 38 -7.68 -5.77 11.30
CA GLY A 38 -7.58 -5.07 12.56
C GLY A 38 -6.61 -3.90 12.47
N LEU A 39 -6.73 -2.98 13.42
CA LEU A 39 -5.86 -1.80 13.49
C LEU A 39 -4.51 -2.14 14.16
N PRO A 40 -3.41 -1.50 13.71
CA PRO A 40 -3.35 -0.62 12.54
C PRO A 40 -3.30 -1.44 11.25
N TYR A 41 -3.90 -0.90 10.18
CA TYR A 41 -3.78 -1.47 8.85
C TYR A 41 -2.34 -1.38 8.36
N ARG A 42 -1.92 -2.41 7.64
CA ARG A 42 -0.55 -2.52 7.10
C ARG A 42 -0.62 -2.79 5.62
N TYR A 43 0.16 -2.06 4.83
CA TYR A 43 0.23 -2.23 3.39
C TYR A 43 1.69 -2.27 2.97
N LEU A 44 2.08 -3.34 2.29
CA LEU A 44 3.40 -3.49 1.72
C LEU A 44 3.32 -3.18 0.23
N ILE A 45 3.99 -2.11 -0.19
CA ILE A 45 3.95 -1.62 -1.56
C ILE A 45 5.34 -1.69 -2.16
N ARG A 46 5.47 -2.25 -3.35
CA ARG A 46 6.69 -2.18 -4.17
C ARG A 46 6.55 -1.06 -5.18
N LYS A 47 7.48 -0.11 -5.14
CA LYS A 47 7.48 1.07 -6.01
C LYS A 47 7.62 0.65 -7.48
N GLY A 48 6.68 1.13 -8.30
CA GLY A 48 6.71 1.03 -9.76
C GLY A 48 7.82 1.87 -10.42
N GLY A 49 8.01 1.64 -11.72
CA GLY A 49 8.96 2.37 -12.58
C GLY A 49 8.62 3.84 -12.75
#